data_AF-A0A453NF11-F1
#
_entry.id   AF-A0A453NF11-F1
#
_cell.length_a   1.000
_cell.length_b   1.000
_cell.length_c   1.000
_cell.angle_alpha   90.00
_cell.angle_beta   90.00
_cell.angle_gamma   90.00
#
_symmetry.space_group_name_H-M   'P 1'
#
loop_
_entity.id
_entity.type
_entity.pdbx_description
1 polymer ?
#
loop_
_entity_poly.entity_id
_entity_poly.type
_entity_poly.pdbx_seq_one_letter_code
_entity_poly.pdbx_strand_id
1 'polypeptide(L)'
;DLAMILAMHINKKLKHGGSVMGRQKIWRDRIDAHNRLIRHYFAENPTYPESYFRRRFRMSTELFRRIAEKLASHDRFFQQRRNTAGELGHSTFQKVTAALRMLAYGIPVDLVDDHLAMGESQATMCVKRFAVGIVQVFGQEYLRSPNAEDAARLLEMNKARGFPGMLGSIDCMHWSWKNCPKAWHGQF
;
A
#
# COMPACT_ATOMS: atom_id res chain seq x y z
N ASP A 1 -6.83 6.06 18.73
CA ASP A 1 -8.12 6.35 18.08
C ASP A 1 -7.87 6.72 16.61
N LEU A 2 -8.15 5.77 15.71
CA LEU A 2 -7.90 5.89 14.27
C LEU A 2 -8.77 6.98 13.63
N ALA A 3 -9.96 7.21 14.17
CA ALA A 3 -10.88 8.25 13.72
C ALA A 3 -10.29 9.65 13.94
N MET A 4 -9.58 9.84 15.04
CA MET A 4 -8.91 11.10 15.35
C MET A 4 -7.74 11.40 14.38
N ILE A 5 -6.93 10.39 14.05
CA ILE A 5 -5.81 10.53 13.09
C ILE A 5 -6.34 10.81 11.68
N LEU A 6 -7.42 10.13 11.27
CA LEU A 6 -8.12 10.40 10.01
C LEU A 6 -8.66 11.83 9.98
N ALA A 7 -9.37 12.27 11.02
CA ALA A 7 -9.93 13.62 11.11
C ALA A 7 -8.86 14.72 11.03
N MET A 8 -7.69 14.50 11.66
CA MET A 8 -6.55 15.43 11.59
C MET A 8 -5.95 15.53 10.17
N HIS A 9 -5.92 14.44 9.41
CA HIS A 9 -5.41 14.45 8.03
C HIS A 9 -6.44 14.95 7.02
N ILE A 10 -7.74 14.69 7.24
CA ILE A 10 -8.84 15.14 6.37
C ILE A 10 -9.00 16.66 6.42
N ASN A 11 -8.88 17.27 7.61
CA ASN A 11 -9.14 18.70 7.81
C ASN A 11 -7.92 19.62 7.61
N LYS A 12 -6.74 19.07 7.31
CA LYS A 12 -5.55 19.90 7.11
C LYS A 12 -5.60 20.53 5.71
N LYS A 13 -6.03 21.79 5.63
CA LYS A 13 -5.90 22.59 4.40
C LYS A 13 -4.44 22.53 3.94
N LEU A 14 -4.23 22.09 2.69
CA LEU A 14 -2.92 22.17 2.07
C LEU A 14 -2.54 23.65 2.02
N LYS A 15 -1.47 24.02 2.75
CA LYS A 15 -0.77 25.28 2.49
C LYS A 15 -0.16 25.13 1.10
N HIS A 16 -0.86 25.61 0.09
CA HIS A 16 -0.32 25.73 -1.25
C HIS A 16 0.76 26.81 -1.20
N GLY A 17 2.02 26.39 -1.07
CA GLY A 17 3.13 27.26 -1.39
C GLY A 17 2.98 27.68 -2.84
N GLY A 18 2.91 28.99 -3.09
CA GLY A 18 2.83 29.52 -4.44
C GLY A 18 4.03 29.10 -5.29
N SER A 19 4.03 29.50 -6.56
CA SER A 19 5.23 29.37 -7.38
C SER A 19 6.37 30.13 -6.71
N VAL A 20 7.46 29.44 -6.38
CA VAL A 20 8.68 30.07 -5.89
C VAL A 20 9.48 30.48 -7.12
N MET A 21 9.83 31.77 -7.20
CA MET A 21 10.66 32.30 -8.28
C MET A 21 11.96 31.48 -8.39
N GLY A 22 12.31 31.02 -9.59
CA GLY A 22 13.45 30.13 -9.84
C GLY A 22 13.15 28.62 -9.80
N ARG A 23 11.92 28.19 -9.44
CA ARG A 23 11.56 26.76 -9.47
C ARG A 23 11.44 26.24 -10.91
N GLN A 24 12.37 25.38 -11.31
CA GLN A 24 12.31 24.69 -12.60
C GLN A 24 11.42 23.44 -12.54
N LYS A 25 10.59 23.26 -13.57
CA LYS A 25 9.77 22.05 -13.75
C LYS A 25 10.60 20.99 -14.46
N ILE A 26 10.93 19.91 -13.76
CA ILE A 26 11.59 18.74 -14.36
C ILE A 26 10.53 17.85 -15.01
N TRP A 27 10.71 17.55 -16.30
CA TRP A 27 9.90 16.62 -17.07
C TRP A 27 10.41 15.20 -16.87
N ARG A 28 9.73 14.42 -16.03
CA ARG A 28 10.20 13.11 -15.56
C ARG A 28 9.76 11.90 -16.42
N ASP A 29 9.27 12.09 -17.64
CA ASP A 29 8.77 10.98 -18.49
C ASP A 29 7.78 10.04 -17.80
N ARG A 30 6.85 10.62 -17.01
CA ARG A 30 5.89 9.88 -16.18
C ARG A 30 5.03 8.85 -16.92
N ILE A 31 4.79 9.07 -18.21
CA ILE A 31 4.04 8.14 -19.07
C ILE A 31 4.88 6.90 -19.38
N ASP A 32 6.18 7.07 -19.66
CA ASP A 32 7.05 5.92 -19.89
C ASP A 32 7.23 5.12 -18.60
N ALA A 33 7.39 5.78 -17.45
CA ALA A 33 7.41 5.11 -16.16
C ALA A 33 6.14 4.29 -15.89
N HIS A 34 4.96 4.79 -16.30
CA HIS A 34 3.72 4.01 -16.24
C HIS A 34 3.77 2.79 -17.15
N ASN A 35 4.16 2.97 -18.42
CA ASN A 35 4.22 1.88 -19.39
C ASN A 35 5.19 0.78 -18.94
N ARG A 36 6.34 1.15 -18.37
CA ARG A 36 7.28 0.20 -17.75
C ARG A 36 6.65 -0.57 -16.59
N LEU A 37 5.93 0.11 -15.70
CA LEU A 37 5.22 -0.54 -14.59
C LEU A 37 4.19 -1.55 -15.08
N ILE A 38 3.39 -1.20 -16.09
CA ILE A 38 2.39 -2.10 -16.68
C ILE A 38 3.07 -3.30 -17.34
N ARG A 39 4.07 -3.07 -18.18
CA ARG A 39 4.83 -4.15 -18.84
C ARG A 39 5.46 -5.12 -17.83
N HIS A 40 5.94 -4.61 -16.70
CA HIS A 40 6.58 -5.43 -15.68
C HIS A 40 5.64 -6.40 -14.97
N TYR A 41 4.38 -6.03 -14.73
CA TYR A 41 3.53 -6.75 -13.77
C TYR A 41 2.07 -6.96 -14.19
N PHE A 42 1.53 -6.14 -15.08
CA PHE A 42 0.08 -6.06 -15.31
C PHE A 42 -0.33 -6.27 -16.77
N ALA A 43 0.63 -6.34 -17.70
CA ALA A 43 0.39 -6.75 -19.07
C ALA A 43 -0.05 -8.21 -19.15
N GLU A 44 -0.64 -8.60 -20.29
CA GLU A 44 -1.03 -9.99 -20.57
C GLU A 44 0.15 -10.96 -20.46
N ASN A 45 1.31 -10.54 -20.98
CA ASN A 45 2.59 -11.25 -20.85
C ASN A 45 3.59 -10.37 -20.08
N PRO A 46 3.55 -10.36 -18.73
CA PRO A 46 4.38 -9.48 -17.94
C PRO A 46 5.84 -9.93 -17.92
N THR A 47 6.78 -8.98 -17.85
CA THR A 47 8.22 -9.28 -17.75
C THR A 47 8.56 -10.10 -16.51
N TYR A 48 7.87 -9.84 -15.40
CA TYR A 48 8.04 -10.60 -14.16
C TYR A 48 6.81 -11.48 -13.89
N PRO A 49 7.00 -12.76 -13.55
CA PRO A 49 5.88 -13.63 -13.23
C PRO A 49 5.24 -13.26 -11.88
N GLU A 50 4.02 -13.76 -11.63
CA GLU A 50 3.22 -13.48 -10.43
C GLU A 50 4.00 -13.73 -9.11
N SER A 51 4.91 -14.71 -9.09
CA SER A 51 5.77 -15.00 -7.92
C SER A 51 6.67 -13.83 -7.53
N TYR A 52 7.22 -13.11 -8.51
CA TYR A 52 8.02 -11.90 -8.28
C TYR A 52 7.14 -10.74 -7.81
N PHE A 53 5.93 -10.62 -8.34
CA PHE A 53 4.97 -9.63 -7.86
C PHE A 53 4.62 -9.89 -6.39
N ARG A 54 4.24 -11.12 -6.03
CA ARG A 54 3.97 -11.52 -4.65
C ARG A 54 5.16 -11.28 -3.72
N ARG A 55 6.39 -11.58 -4.16
CA ARG A 55 7.59 -11.28 -3.37
C ARG A 55 7.79 -9.77 -3.14
N ARG A 56 7.51 -8.94 -4.16
CA ARG A 56 7.76 -7.49 -4.14
C ARG A 56 6.63 -6.64 -3.52
N PHE A 57 5.39 -7.10 -3.61
CA PHE A 57 4.22 -6.36 -3.10
C PHE A 57 3.55 -7.06 -1.92
N ARG A 58 3.98 -8.29 -1.59
CA ARG A 58 3.42 -9.13 -0.52
C ARG A 58 1.91 -9.42 -0.68
N MET A 59 1.43 -9.34 -1.93
CA MET A 59 0.04 -9.62 -2.31
C MET A 59 -0.03 -10.12 -3.76
N SER A 60 -1.18 -10.68 -4.15
CA SER A 60 -1.44 -10.99 -5.56
C SER A 60 -1.71 -9.74 -6.40
N THR A 61 -1.52 -9.86 -7.71
CA THR A 61 -1.85 -8.78 -8.67
C THR A 61 -3.34 -8.44 -8.61
N GLU A 62 -4.20 -9.42 -8.34
CA GLU A 62 -5.64 -9.23 -8.21
C GLU A 62 -6.03 -8.37 -6.99
N LEU A 63 -5.43 -8.64 -5.82
CA LEU A 63 -5.65 -7.81 -4.64
C LEU A 63 -5.16 -6.38 -4.88
N PHE A 64 -4.02 -6.22 -5.56
CA PHE A 64 -3.53 -4.90 -5.96
C PHE A 64 -4.54 -4.16 -6.85
N ARG A 65 -5.08 -4.82 -7.89
CA ARG A 65 -6.09 -4.23 -8.79
C ARG A 65 -7.33 -3.79 -8.00
N ARG A 66 -7.87 -4.67 -7.13
CA ARG A 66 -9.00 -4.34 -6.25
C ARG A 66 -8.72 -3.11 -5.38
N ILE A 67 -7.53 -3.02 -4.77
CA ILE A 67 -7.12 -1.85 -3.98
C ILE A 67 -7.08 -0.59 -4.85
N ALA A 68 -6.43 -0.66 -6.02
CA ALA A 68 -6.27 0.47 -6.91
C ALA A 68 -7.63 1.00 -7.43
N GLU A 69 -8.52 0.11 -7.84
CA GLU A 69 -9.86 0.45 -8.31
C GLU A 69 -10.71 1.09 -7.21
N LYS A 70 -10.75 0.47 -6.03
CA LYS A 70 -11.52 1.02 -4.91
C LYS A 70 -10.99 2.39 -4.49
N LEU A 71 -9.67 2.58 -4.40
CA LEU A 71 -9.09 3.88 -4.09
C LEU A 71 -9.37 4.93 -5.17
N ALA A 72 -9.33 4.57 -6.46
CA ALA A 72 -9.67 5.49 -7.54
C ALA A 72 -11.16 5.88 -7.54
N SER A 73 -12.05 4.98 -7.14
CA SER A 73 -13.47 5.28 -6.97
C SER A 73 -13.75 6.16 -5.75
N HIS A 74 -13.03 5.95 -4.66
CA HIS A 74 -13.22 6.65 -3.39
C HIS A 74 -12.59 8.05 -3.40
N ASP A 75 -11.42 8.18 -4.03
CA ASP A 75 -10.62 9.39 -3.96
C ASP A 75 -10.12 9.82 -5.35
N ARG A 76 -10.60 11.00 -5.78
CA ARG A 76 -10.25 11.67 -7.04
C ARG A 76 -8.75 11.87 -7.24
N PHE A 77 -7.95 11.91 -6.17
CA PHE A 77 -6.49 11.99 -6.29
C PHE A 77 -5.90 10.76 -6.93
N PHE A 78 -6.43 9.57 -6.70
CA PHE A 78 -5.90 8.35 -7.29
C PHE A 78 -6.22 8.25 -8.77
N GLN A 79 -7.31 8.85 -9.24
CA GLN A 79 -7.67 8.90 -10.66
C GLN A 79 -6.58 9.58 -11.50
N GLN A 80 -6.26 9.01 -12.67
CA GLN A 80 -5.40 9.67 -13.64
C GLN A 80 -6.18 10.79 -14.33
N ARG A 81 -5.64 12.01 -14.29
CA ARG A 81 -6.33 13.19 -14.81
C ARG A 81 -5.36 14.10 -15.53
N ARG A 82 -5.87 14.87 -16.49
CA ARG A 82 -5.13 15.97 -17.09
C ARG A 82 -5.10 17.17 -16.14
N ASN A 83 -3.96 17.85 -16.06
CA ASN A 83 -3.86 19.13 -15.36
C ASN A 83 -4.48 20.26 -16.22
N THR A 84 -4.50 21.49 -15.69
CA THR A 84 -5.05 22.66 -16.40
C THR A 84 -4.31 22.95 -17.72
N ALA A 85 -3.04 22.56 -17.83
CA ALA A 85 -2.25 22.67 -19.07
C ALA A 85 -2.49 21.50 -20.04
N GLY A 86 -3.45 20.61 -19.75
CA GLY A 86 -3.79 19.46 -20.58
C GLY A 86 -2.84 18.27 -20.43
N GLU A 87 -1.84 18.30 -19.55
CA GLU A 87 -0.86 17.22 -19.40
C GLU A 87 -1.41 16.10 -18.52
N LEU A 88 -1.22 14.85 -18.95
CA LEU A 88 -1.68 13.68 -18.21
C LEU A 88 -0.82 13.45 -16.96
N GLY A 89 -1.45 13.38 -15.79
CA GLY A 89 -0.78 13.09 -14.51
C GLY A 89 -0.40 11.62 -14.33
N HIS A 90 0.15 11.29 -13.16
CA HIS A 90 0.45 9.90 -12.76
C HIS A 90 -0.80 9.03 -12.73
N SER A 91 -0.67 7.79 -13.16
CA SER A 91 -1.76 6.81 -13.13
C SER A 91 -2.08 6.34 -11.71
N THR A 92 -3.26 5.74 -11.54
CA THR A 92 -3.66 5.08 -10.29
C THR A 92 -2.60 4.07 -9.84
N PHE A 93 -2.11 3.25 -10.77
CA PHE A 93 -1.13 2.20 -10.51
C PHE A 93 0.20 2.79 -10.02
N GLN A 94 0.66 3.91 -10.58
CA GLN A 94 1.86 4.60 -10.10
C GLN A 94 1.66 5.13 -8.67
N LYS A 95 0.53 5.77 -8.38
CA LYS A 95 0.25 6.34 -7.05
C LYS A 95 0.15 5.26 -5.97
N VAL A 96 -0.56 4.17 -6.26
CA VAL A 96 -0.69 3.03 -5.34
C VAL A 96 0.66 2.31 -5.17
N THR A 97 1.43 2.13 -6.25
CA THR A 97 2.78 1.52 -6.17
C THR A 97 3.73 2.37 -5.33
N ALA A 98 3.70 3.69 -5.47
CA ALA A 98 4.50 4.61 -4.65
C ALA A 98 4.19 4.40 -3.17
N ALA A 99 2.90 4.44 -2.81
CA ALA A 99 2.47 4.27 -1.43
C ALA A 99 2.88 2.90 -0.85
N LEU A 100 2.59 1.82 -1.57
CA LEU A 100 2.91 0.47 -1.12
C LEU A 100 4.41 0.22 -0.98
N ARG A 101 5.23 0.69 -1.93
CA ARG A 101 6.69 0.51 -1.84
C ARG A 101 7.28 1.30 -0.68
N MET A 102 6.84 2.54 -0.45
CA MET A 102 7.28 3.34 0.69
C MET A 102 6.89 2.69 2.02
N LEU A 103 5.66 2.18 2.14
CA LEU A 103 5.19 1.52 3.36
C LEU A 103 5.83 0.16 3.61
N ALA A 104 6.02 -0.66 2.57
CA ALA A 104 6.53 -2.02 2.71
C ALA A 104 8.04 -2.09 2.91
N TYR A 105 8.80 -1.17 2.32
CA TYR A 105 10.27 -1.21 2.31
C TYR A 105 10.92 -0.04 3.03
N GLY A 106 10.16 0.95 3.49
CA GLY A 106 10.73 2.16 4.09
C GLY A 106 11.64 2.93 3.14
N ILE A 107 11.43 2.80 1.83
CA ILE A 107 12.31 3.44 0.84
C ILE A 107 12.26 4.96 0.97
N PRO A 108 13.40 5.65 0.82
CA PRO A 108 13.41 7.10 0.76
C PRO A 108 12.60 7.57 -0.44
N VAL A 109 11.96 8.73 -0.28
CA VAL A 109 11.05 9.28 -1.28
C VAL A 109 11.76 9.52 -2.62
N ASP A 110 13.04 9.86 -2.60
CA ASP A 110 13.86 10.10 -3.79
C ASP A 110 13.97 8.87 -4.69
N LEU A 111 14.03 7.66 -4.11
CA LEU A 111 14.09 6.41 -4.87
C LEU A 111 12.77 6.11 -5.62
N VAL A 112 11.66 6.71 -5.18
CA VAL A 112 10.38 6.63 -5.88
C VAL A 112 10.43 7.43 -7.18
N ASP A 113 11.20 8.51 -7.24
CA ASP A 113 11.35 9.34 -8.44
C ASP A 113 11.99 8.53 -9.57
N ASP A 114 13.08 7.81 -9.29
CA ASP A 114 13.81 7.00 -10.27
C ASP A 114 12.93 5.94 -10.94
N HIS A 115 12.01 5.33 -10.17
CA HIS A 115 11.22 4.20 -10.66
C HIS A 115 9.85 4.61 -11.23
N LEU A 116 9.21 5.62 -10.62
CA LEU A 116 7.84 6.00 -10.93
C LEU A 116 7.73 7.42 -11.49
N ALA A 117 8.85 8.10 -11.72
CA ALA A 117 8.91 9.46 -12.24
C ALA A 117 8.09 10.44 -11.39
N MET A 118 8.14 10.26 -10.07
CA MET A 118 7.27 10.91 -9.11
C MET A 118 8.08 11.76 -8.13
N GLY A 119 7.83 13.07 -8.15
CA GLY A 119 8.47 13.99 -7.22
C GLY A 119 8.05 13.76 -5.77
N GLU A 120 8.93 14.13 -4.85
CA GLU A 120 8.81 13.89 -3.41
C GLU A 120 7.45 14.25 -2.81
N SER A 121 6.94 15.43 -3.14
CA SER A 121 5.67 15.92 -2.62
C SER A 121 4.47 15.08 -3.09
N GLN A 122 4.52 14.53 -4.30
CA GLN A 122 3.49 13.64 -4.83
C GLN A 122 3.56 12.26 -4.20
N ALA A 123 4.77 11.70 -4.04
CA ALA A 123 4.96 10.40 -3.40
C ALA A 123 4.52 10.44 -1.91
N THR A 124 4.87 11.50 -1.18
CA THR A 124 4.40 11.73 0.18
C THR A 124 2.87 11.85 0.25
N MET A 125 2.25 12.53 -0.72
CA MET A 125 0.79 12.63 -0.80
C MET A 125 0.15 11.26 -1.07
N CYS A 126 0.77 10.44 -1.93
CA CYS A 126 0.30 9.09 -2.20
C CYS A 126 0.23 8.27 -0.91
N VAL A 127 1.28 8.26 -0.09
CA VAL A 127 1.29 7.52 1.19
C VAL A 127 0.18 7.99 2.13
N LYS A 128 0.05 9.31 2.33
CA LYS A 128 -0.94 9.88 3.25
C LYS A 128 -2.36 9.53 2.82
N ARG A 129 -2.70 9.78 1.55
CA ARG A 129 -4.05 9.51 1.02
C ARG A 129 -4.33 8.02 0.89
N PHE A 130 -3.31 7.21 0.63
CA PHE A 130 -3.42 5.76 0.62
C PHE A 130 -3.80 5.24 2.01
N ALA A 131 -3.07 5.62 3.06
CA ALA A 131 -3.37 5.16 4.42
C ALA A 131 -4.79 5.52 4.86
N VAL A 132 -5.20 6.78 4.63
CA VAL A 132 -6.56 7.26 4.90
C VAL A 132 -7.59 6.47 4.09
N GLY A 133 -7.37 6.34 2.78
CA GLY A 133 -8.29 5.66 1.87
C GLY A 133 -8.44 4.17 2.19
N ILE A 134 -7.35 3.47 2.52
CA ILE A 134 -7.41 2.05 2.91
C ILE A 134 -8.30 1.87 4.14
N VAL A 135 -8.12 2.68 5.18
CA VAL A 135 -8.96 2.59 6.37
C VAL A 135 -10.42 2.89 6.06
N GLN A 136 -10.70 3.91 5.26
CA GLN A 136 -12.07 4.29 4.92
C GLN A 136 -12.78 3.25 4.04
N VAL A 137 -12.07 2.68 3.07
CA VAL A 137 -12.62 1.73 2.10
C VAL A 137 -12.72 0.32 2.69
N PHE A 138 -11.70 -0.12 3.41
CA PHE A 138 -11.53 -1.51 3.84
C PHE A 138 -11.67 -1.71 5.35
N GLY A 139 -11.72 -0.62 6.15
CA GLY A 139 -11.68 -0.72 7.60
C GLY A 139 -12.88 -1.45 8.21
N GLN A 140 -14.08 -1.28 7.66
CA GLN A 140 -15.27 -2.00 8.14
C GLN A 140 -15.19 -3.51 7.88
N GLU A 141 -14.51 -3.92 6.82
CA GLU A 141 -14.38 -5.34 6.47
C GLU A 141 -13.20 -5.99 7.21
N TYR A 142 -12.05 -5.30 7.30
CA TYR A 142 -10.77 -5.89 7.73
C TYR A 142 -10.17 -5.30 9.02
N LEU A 143 -10.59 -4.11 9.47
CA LEU A 143 -10.09 -3.46 10.70
C LEU A 143 -11.17 -3.43 11.78
N ARG A 144 -11.96 -4.50 11.88
CA ARG A 144 -12.95 -4.73 12.94
C ARG A 144 -12.56 -5.94 13.78
N SER A 145 -13.17 -6.07 14.95
CA SER A 145 -13.08 -7.30 15.74
C SER A 145 -13.62 -8.49 14.93
N PRO A 146 -12.94 -9.67 14.99
CA PRO A 146 -13.46 -10.88 14.37
C PRO A 146 -14.86 -11.22 14.92
N ASN A 147 -15.77 -11.59 14.04
CA ASN A 147 -17.07 -12.13 14.45
C ASN A 147 -16.99 -13.67 14.56
N ALA A 148 -18.10 -14.32 14.92
CA ALA A 148 -18.14 -15.77 15.06
C ALA A 148 -17.81 -16.50 13.73
N GLU A 149 -18.18 -15.94 12.59
CA GLU A 149 -17.92 -16.51 11.26
C GLU A 149 -16.42 -16.43 10.92
N ASP A 150 -15.77 -15.30 11.21
CA ASP A 150 -14.32 -15.14 11.07
C ASP A 150 -13.57 -16.13 11.96
N ALA A 151 -14.00 -16.28 13.21
CA ALA A 151 -13.40 -17.22 14.14
C ALA A 151 -13.51 -18.67 13.63
N ALA A 152 -14.71 -19.08 13.20
CA ALA A 152 -14.93 -20.40 12.63
C ALA A 152 -14.08 -20.64 11.38
N ARG A 153 -14.04 -19.66 10.47
CA ARG A 153 -13.22 -19.73 9.25
C ARG A 153 -11.73 -19.84 9.57
N LEU A 154 -11.21 -19.04 10.51
CA LEU A 154 -9.80 -19.08 10.92
C LEU A 154 -9.45 -20.40 11.59
N LEU A 155 -10.32 -20.93 12.44
CA LEU A 155 -10.13 -22.24 13.10
C LEU A 155 -10.07 -23.37 12.07
N GLU A 156 -10.96 -23.38 11.08
CA GLU A 156 -10.95 -24.41 10.03
C GLU A 156 -9.69 -24.31 9.16
N MET A 157 -9.30 -23.10 8.76
CA MET A 157 -8.06 -22.87 8.02
C MET A 157 -6.82 -23.34 8.79
N ASN A 158 -6.76 -23.10 10.10
CA ASN A 158 -5.62 -23.47 10.92
C ASN A 158 -5.62 -24.96 11.25
N LYS A 159 -6.79 -25.57 11.45
CA LYS A 159 -6.94 -27.02 11.57
C LYS A 159 -6.42 -27.74 10.32
N ALA A 160 -6.78 -27.25 9.13
CA ALA A 160 -6.26 -27.79 7.85
C ALA A 160 -4.73 -27.65 7.70
N ARG A 161 -4.12 -26.68 8.40
CA ARG A 161 -2.66 -26.49 8.45
C ARG A 161 -1.97 -27.30 9.56
N GLY A 162 -2.71 -28.08 10.35
CA GLY A 162 -2.18 -28.88 11.45
C GLY A 162 -2.18 -28.19 12.83
N PHE A 163 -2.89 -27.06 12.97
CA PHE A 163 -2.98 -26.29 14.21
C PHE A 163 -4.44 -26.21 14.73
N PRO A 164 -5.02 -27.34 15.19
CA PRO A 164 -6.39 -27.36 15.69
C PRO A 164 -6.55 -26.45 16.91
N GLY A 165 -7.61 -25.64 16.93
CA GLY A 165 -7.89 -24.69 18.02
C GLY A 165 -7.12 -23.37 17.95
N MET A 166 -6.20 -23.19 16.99
CA MET A 166 -5.46 -21.94 16.82
C MET A 166 -6.35 -20.90 16.09
N LEU A 167 -6.61 -19.76 16.73
CA LEU A 167 -7.33 -18.63 16.10
C LEU A 167 -6.40 -17.73 15.28
N GLY A 168 -5.14 -17.62 15.68
CA GLY A 168 -4.12 -16.83 15.02
C GLY A 168 -2.74 -17.12 15.58
N SER A 169 -1.71 -16.83 14.79
CA SER A 169 -0.32 -16.81 15.24
C SER A 169 0.04 -15.38 15.61
N ILE A 170 0.44 -15.14 16.85
CA ILE A 170 1.01 -13.86 17.26
C ILE A 170 2.49 -13.93 16.90
N ASP A 171 2.89 -13.22 15.85
CA ASP A 171 4.30 -13.09 15.52
C ASP A 171 5.00 -12.20 16.57
N CYS A 172 6.00 -12.76 17.22
CA CYS A 172 7.06 -12.11 17.99
C CYS A 172 6.70 -10.87 18.85
N MET A 173 5.70 -10.97 19.74
CA MET A 173 5.80 -10.22 20.99
C MET A 173 6.72 -11.00 21.94
N HIS A 174 7.80 -10.35 22.38
CA HIS A 174 8.80 -10.88 23.31
C HIS A 174 8.16 -11.12 24.68
N TRP A 175 7.31 -12.14 24.81
CA TRP A 175 6.80 -12.58 26.10
C TRP A 175 7.90 -13.38 26.78
N SER A 176 8.37 -12.88 27.91
CA SER A 176 9.23 -13.64 28.82
C SER A 176 8.41 -14.80 29.39
N TRP A 177 8.50 -15.95 28.72
CA TRP A 177 8.01 -17.21 29.25
C TRP A 177 8.77 -17.52 30.53
N LYS A 178 8.09 -17.48 31.69
CA LYS A 178 8.67 -17.89 32.98
C LYS A 178 9.21 -19.34 32.96
N ASN A 179 8.66 -20.18 32.07
CA ASN A 179 8.93 -21.62 31.98
C ASN A 179 9.30 -22.11 30.56
N CYS A 180 9.85 -21.29 29.67
CA CYS A 180 10.29 -21.81 28.35
C CYS A 180 11.44 -22.81 28.55
N PRO A 181 11.31 -24.08 28.09
CA PRO A 181 12.39 -25.04 28.21
C PRO A 181 13.57 -24.57 27.36
N LYS A 182 14.73 -24.33 27.99
CA LYS A 182 15.94 -23.80 27.33
C LYS A 182 16.39 -24.60 26.09
N ALA A 183 15.99 -25.86 25.98
CA ALA A 183 16.31 -26.73 24.85
C ALA A 183 15.72 -26.26 23.50
N TRP A 184 14.71 -25.38 23.50
CA TRP A 184 14.00 -24.95 22.29
C TRP A 184 14.24 -23.47 21.93
N HIS A 185 15.24 -22.84 22.56
CA HIS A 185 15.61 -21.46 22.21
C HIS A 185 16.14 -21.39 20.77
N GLY A 186 15.51 -20.57 19.93
CA GLY A 186 16.02 -20.23 18.59
C GLY A 186 15.73 -21.25 17.47
N GLN A 187 14.79 -22.18 17.67
CA GLN A 187 14.42 -23.16 16.64
C GLN A 187 13.34 -22.71 15.65
N PHE A 188 12.87 -21.47 15.73
CA PHE A 188 11.91 -20.88 14.79
C PHE A 188 12.33 -19.45 14.44
#